data_AF-A0A519E563-F1
#
_entry.id   AF-A0A519E563-F1
#
_cell.length_a   1.000
_cell.length_b   1.000
_cell.length_c   1.000
_cell.angle_alpha   90.00
_cell.angle_beta   90.00
_cell.angle_gamma   90.00
#
_symmetry.space_group_name_H-M   'P 1'
#
loop_
_entity.id
_entity.type
_entity.pdbx_description
1 polymer ?
#
loop_
_entity_poly.entity_id
_entity_poly.type
_entity_poly.pdbx_seq_one_letter_code
_entity_poly.pdbx_strand_id
1 'polypeptide(L)'
;MTKLNSIFFAVLLSACAATSQAQVWKCTTDGKTHYSDQPCAAKGEQMRPQSLQSNVIDTSADRAAAERAKAAEQQQQANGMPSSAEAAPSNYCPSDRDITAMETKVSSISLSPDAKRFVQDEIRRARQCQKGQGSYSASDWNVSKQAVDAQSSLTGGADARRRAEAMHSAANVSEGDRIARQREAEERNAKRGGLNYQAPLRDR
;
A
#
# COMPACT_ATOMS: atom_id res chain seq x y z
N MET A 1 62.56 9.06 29.44
CA MET A 1 63.17 10.35 29.05
C MET A 1 62.26 11.04 28.07
N THR A 2 61.95 12.28 28.38
CA THR A 2 61.07 13.26 27.71
C THR A 2 61.51 13.60 26.28
N LYS A 3 60.54 13.93 25.40
CA LYS A 3 60.36 15.30 24.85
C LYS A 3 59.18 15.41 23.87
N LEU A 4 58.32 16.39 24.17
CA LEU A 4 57.37 17.05 23.27
C LEU A 4 58.09 17.70 22.08
N ASN A 5 57.46 17.70 20.90
CA ASN A 5 57.16 18.88 20.07
C ASN A 5 56.96 18.50 18.59
N SER A 6 55.75 18.72 18.07
CA SER A 6 55.52 19.56 16.86
C SER A 6 54.02 19.65 16.60
N ILE A 7 53.44 20.67 17.22
CA ILE A 7 52.27 21.38 16.73
C ILE A 7 52.66 22.01 15.37
N PHE A 8 51.68 22.18 14.47
CA PHE A 8 51.75 22.75 13.10
C PHE A 8 51.82 21.73 11.96
N PHE A 9 50.68 21.14 11.61
CA PHE A 9 50.22 21.22 10.22
C PHE A 9 48.75 21.60 10.20
N ALA A 10 48.54 22.87 9.90
CA ALA A 10 47.28 23.55 9.77
C ALA A 10 46.50 23.01 8.56
N VAL A 11 45.18 22.86 8.75
CA VAL A 11 44.15 23.45 7.89
C VAL A 11 44.42 23.34 6.38
N LEU A 12 44.03 22.24 5.74
CA LEU A 12 43.92 22.23 4.27
C LEU A 12 43.11 21.07 3.68
N LEU A 13 41.96 20.71 4.26
CA LEU A 13 41.00 19.82 3.60
C LEU A 13 39.54 20.28 3.84
N SER A 14 39.29 21.58 3.65
CA SER A 14 37.95 22.16 3.62
C SER A 14 37.76 22.91 2.30
N ALA A 15 37.77 22.17 1.20
CA ALA A 15 37.49 22.69 -0.12
C ALA A 15 36.48 21.78 -0.82
N CYS A 16 35.46 22.43 -1.41
CA CYS A 16 34.50 21.91 -2.38
C CYS A 16 33.28 21.16 -1.83
N ALA A 17 32.45 21.87 -1.05
CA ALA A 17 31.00 21.76 -1.18
C ALA A 17 30.44 23.13 -1.61
N ALA A 18 30.91 23.65 -2.75
CA ALA A 18 30.16 24.67 -3.47
C ALA A 18 28.96 23.96 -4.10
N THR A 19 27.85 23.89 -3.37
CA THR A 19 26.56 23.58 -3.96
C THR A 19 26.22 24.73 -4.90
N SER A 20 26.68 24.64 -6.15
CA SER A 20 26.23 25.53 -7.21
C SER A 20 24.72 25.37 -7.30
N GLN A 21 23.97 26.29 -6.69
CA GLN A 21 22.56 26.40 -6.96
C GLN A 21 22.45 26.75 -8.44
N ALA A 22 22.07 25.76 -9.26
CA ALA A 22 21.88 25.94 -10.68
C ALA A 22 20.92 27.13 -10.87
N GLN A 23 21.44 28.23 -11.41
CA GLN A 23 20.67 29.44 -11.64
C GLN A 23 19.90 29.23 -12.93
N VAL A 24 18.58 29.05 -12.81
CA VAL A 24 17.71 28.84 -13.96
C VAL A 24 17.29 30.19 -14.52
N TRP A 25 17.52 30.38 -15.81
CA TRP A 25 17.16 31.58 -16.57
C TRP A 25 15.91 31.31 -17.40
N LYS A 26 14.97 32.26 -17.40
CA LYS A 26 13.81 32.24 -18.28
C LYS A 26 14.16 33.03 -19.55
N CYS A 27 14.35 32.33 -20.65
CA CYS A 27 14.72 32.89 -21.94
C CYS A 27 13.52 32.96 -22.87
N THR A 28 13.35 34.08 -23.56
CA THR A 28 12.33 34.24 -24.62
C THR A 28 13.02 34.38 -25.97
N THR A 29 12.86 33.37 -26.83
CA THR A 29 13.39 33.36 -28.20
C THR A 29 12.26 33.00 -29.16
N ASP A 30 12.09 33.78 -30.23
CA ASP A 30 11.03 33.60 -31.24
C ASP A 30 9.61 33.52 -30.66
N GLY A 31 9.34 34.31 -29.63
CA GLY A 31 8.04 34.34 -28.93
C GLY A 31 7.75 33.13 -28.04
N LYS A 32 8.70 32.18 -27.90
CA LYS A 32 8.57 31.00 -27.03
C LYS A 32 9.49 31.11 -25.82
N THR A 33 8.93 30.78 -24.65
CA THR A 33 9.68 30.75 -23.39
C THR A 33 10.33 29.39 -23.21
N HIS A 34 11.63 29.37 -22.93
CA HIS A 34 12.37 28.18 -22.50
C HIS A 34 13.19 28.49 -21.25
N TYR A 35 13.50 27.45 -20.48
CA TYR A 35 14.29 27.55 -19.25
C TYR A 35 15.68 26.96 -19.51
N SER A 36 16.72 27.69 -19.11
CA SER A 36 18.10 27.31 -19.34
C SER A 36 18.92 27.49 -18.08
N ASP A 37 19.86 26.58 -17.83
CA ASP A 37 20.84 26.71 -16.75
C ASP A 37 22.01 27.63 -17.13
N GLN A 38 21.95 28.23 -18.32
CA GLN A 38 22.91 29.21 -18.83
C GLN A 38 22.22 30.56 -19.10
N PRO A 39 22.94 31.70 -18.93
CA PRO A 39 22.40 33.02 -19.22
C PRO A 39 21.88 33.14 -20.66
N CYS A 40 20.73 33.77 -20.84
CA CYS A 40 20.13 33.95 -22.16
C CYS A 40 20.96 34.96 -22.99
N ALA A 41 21.28 34.62 -24.24
CA ALA A 41 22.09 35.47 -25.12
C ALA A 41 21.44 36.82 -25.51
N ALA A 42 20.12 36.95 -25.36
CA ALA A 42 19.36 38.14 -25.74
C ALA A 42 18.75 38.86 -24.53
N LYS A 43 17.52 38.49 -24.14
CA LYS A 43 16.82 39.01 -22.96
C LYS A 43 16.31 37.83 -22.14
N GLY A 44 16.79 37.74 -20.89
CA GLY A 44 16.42 36.69 -19.96
C GLY A 44 16.16 37.26 -18.58
N GLU A 45 15.18 36.70 -17.89
CA GLU A 45 14.92 37.02 -16.49
C GLU A 45 15.51 35.92 -15.61
N GLN A 46 16.34 36.31 -14.64
CA GLN A 46 16.89 35.38 -13.67
C GLN A 46 15.78 34.95 -12.71
N MET A 47 15.49 33.65 -12.66
CA MET A 47 14.49 33.15 -11.72
C MET A 47 15.09 33.09 -10.32
N ARG A 48 14.39 33.67 -9.34
CA ARG A 48 14.76 33.51 -7.94
C ARG A 48 14.58 32.04 -7.53
N PRO A 49 15.58 31.41 -6.88
CA PRO A 49 15.40 30.07 -6.35
C PRO A 49 14.30 30.12 -5.29
N GLN A 50 13.19 29.44 -5.57
CA GLN A 50 12.12 29.29 -4.60
C GLN A 50 12.55 28.17 -3.64
N SER A 51 12.69 28.50 -2.35
CA SER A 51 12.93 27.47 -1.34
C SER A 51 11.71 26.58 -1.25
N LEU A 52 11.85 25.33 -1.69
CA LEU A 52 10.81 24.32 -1.51
C LEU A 52 10.65 24.11 0.00
N GLN A 53 9.42 24.26 0.49
CA GLN A 53 9.10 23.92 1.88
C GLN A 53 9.40 22.44 2.08
N SER A 54 10.19 22.11 3.11
CA SER A 54 10.55 20.72 3.38
C SER A 54 9.31 20.01 3.92
N ASN A 55 8.69 19.17 3.09
CA ASN A 55 7.62 18.26 3.52
C ASN A 55 8.25 17.00 4.12
N VAL A 56 8.98 17.14 5.21
CA VAL A 56 9.52 15.99 5.95
C VAL A 56 8.46 15.60 6.98
N ILE A 57 7.74 14.52 6.70
CA ILE A 57 6.84 13.90 7.67
C ILE A 57 7.71 13.25 8.74
N ASP A 58 7.60 13.72 9.97
CA ASP A 58 8.25 13.07 11.11
C ASP A 58 7.58 11.72 11.39
N THR A 59 8.22 10.65 10.91
CA THR A 59 7.77 9.26 11.08
C THR A 59 8.33 8.60 12.35
N SER A 60 9.01 9.36 13.21
CA SER A 60 9.62 8.83 14.43
C SER A 60 8.56 8.30 15.41
N ALA A 61 7.43 8.98 15.53
CA ALA A 61 6.30 8.56 16.35
C ALA A 61 5.66 7.26 15.82
N ASP A 62 5.53 7.12 14.51
CA ASP A 62 4.99 5.92 13.86
C ASP A 62 5.93 4.72 14.03
N ARG A 63 7.24 4.95 13.91
CA ARG A 63 8.25 3.91 14.16
C ARG A 63 8.21 3.44 15.61
N ALA A 64 8.13 4.36 16.56
CA ALA A 64 8.02 4.03 17.98
C ALA A 64 6.71 3.28 18.30
N ALA A 65 5.60 3.60 17.62
CA ALA A 65 4.35 2.87 17.76
C ALA A 65 4.44 1.45 17.18
N ALA A 66 5.07 1.28 16.02
CA ALA A 66 5.29 -0.02 15.40
C ALA A 66 6.20 -0.93 16.23
N GLU A 67 7.23 -0.38 16.88
CA GLU A 67 8.11 -1.14 17.78
C GLU A 67 7.39 -1.59 19.04
N ARG A 68 6.54 -0.75 19.64
CA ARG A 68 5.70 -1.15 20.78
C ARG A 68 4.69 -2.23 20.41
N ALA A 69 4.11 -2.16 19.21
CA ALA A 69 3.19 -3.19 18.71
C ALA A 69 3.90 -4.54 18.56
N LYS A 70 5.12 -4.56 17.98
CA LYS A 70 5.93 -5.77 17.87
C LYS A 70 6.36 -6.34 19.22
N ALA A 71 6.70 -5.49 20.19
CA ALA A 71 7.04 -5.91 21.54
C ALA A 71 5.83 -6.55 22.26
N ALA A 72 4.63 -6.01 22.05
CA ALA A 72 3.39 -6.57 22.59
C ALA A 72 3.04 -7.94 21.96
N GLU A 73 3.25 -8.10 20.64
CA GLU A 73 3.06 -9.38 19.94
C GLU A 73 4.05 -10.45 20.43
N GLN A 74 5.31 -10.08 20.70
CA GLN A 74 6.32 -11.01 21.23
C GLN A 74 6.03 -11.43 22.68
N GLN A 75 5.49 -10.54 23.52
CA GLN A 75 5.04 -10.90 24.86
C GLN A 75 3.82 -11.83 24.86
N GLN A 76 2.94 -11.73 23.86
CA GLN A 76 1.82 -12.65 23.69
C GLN A 76 2.26 -14.04 23.19
N GLN A 77 3.33 -14.13 22.39
CA GLN A 77 3.91 -15.42 21.99
C GLN A 77 4.69 -16.11 23.11
N ALA A 78 5.33 -15.36 24.01
CA ALA A 78 6.15 -15.93 25.09
C ALA A 78 5.34 -16.57 26.25
N ASN A 79 4.04 -16.26 26.38
CA ASN A 79 3.17 -16.80 27.44
C ASN A 79 2.28 -17.98 26.98
N GLY A 80 2.46 -18.49 25.75
CA GLY A 80 1.69 -19.61 25.22
C GLY A 80 2.27 -20.97 25.59
N MET A 81 2.05 -21.45 26.83
CA MET A 81 2.17 -22.88 27.16
C MET A 81 0.80 -23.54 26.95
N PRO A 82 0.71 -24.77 26.38
CA PRO A 82 -0.57 -25.30 25.91
C PRO A 82 -1.39 -25.80 27.08
N SER A 83 -2.43 -25.05 27.45
CA SER A 83 -3.48 -25.56 28.31
C SER A 83 -4.57 -26.16 27.43
N SER A 84 -4.64 -27.49 27.44
CA SER A 84 -5.75 -28.27 26.90
C SER A 84 -7.00 -27.99 27.75
N ALA A 85 -7.64 -26.85 27.49
CA ALA A 85 -8.98 -26.57 27.94
C ALA A 85 -9.71 -26.03 26.71
N GLU A 86 -10.74 -26.77 26.29
CA GLU A 86 -11.62 -26.41 25.19
C GLU A 86 -12.34 -25.11 25.54
N ALA A 87 -11.66 -24.00 25.25
CA ALA A 87 -12.22 -22.67 25.33
C ALA A 87 -13.26 -22.56 24.24
N ALA A 88 -14.48 -22.14 24.61
CA ALA A 88 -15.53 -21.79 23.66
C ALA A 88 -14.92 -20.95 22.53
N PRO A 89 -15.24 -21.23 21.24
CA PRO A 89 -14.61 -20.55 20.13
C PRO A 89 -14.82 -19.06 20.30
N SER A 90 -13.73 -18.34 20.57
CA SER A 90 -13.73 -16.88 20.62
C SER A 90 -13.94 -16.40 19.19
N ASN A 91 -15.20 -16.20 18.81
CA ASN A 91 -15.56 -15.67 17.50
C ASN A 91 -14.93 -14.27 17.37
N TYR A 92 -13.88 -14.16 16.57
CA TYR A 92 -13.15 -12.92 16.35
C TYR A 92 -13.84 -12.15 15.22
N CYS A 93 -15.02 -11.58 15.51
CA CYS A 93 -15.70 -10.79 14.50
C CYS A 93 -15.00 -9.45 14.28
N PRO A 94 -14.88 -8.99 13.02
CA PRO A 94 -14.32 -7.66 12.73
C PRO A 94 -15.09 -6.55 13.45
N SER A 95 -14.36 -5.52 13.87
CA SER A 95 -14.97 -4.36 14.53
C SER A 95 -15.67 -3.43 13.52
N ASP A 96 -16.54 -2.56 14.01
CA ASP A 96 -17.17 -1.52 13.16
C ASP A 96 -16.16 -0.59 12.50
N ARG A 97 -15.01 -0.39 13.16
CA ARG A 97 -13.89 0.37 12.60
C ARG A 97 -13.28 -0.34 11.40
N ASP A 98 -13.10 -1.66 11.49
CA ASP A 98 -12.58 -2.47 10.38
C ASP A 98 -13.55 -2.44 9.19
N ILE A 99 -14.86 -2.57 9.46
CA ILE A 99 -15.90 -2.52 8.43
C ILE A 99 -15.92 -1.15 7.75
N THR A 100 -15.88 -0.06 8.51
CA THR A 100 -15.82 1.31 7.96
C THR A 100 -14.56 1.52 7.10
N ALA A 101 -13.41 0.95 7.51
CA ALA A 101 -12.19 1.02 6.72
C ALA A 101 -12.31 0.27 5.39
N MET A 102 -12.95 -0.90 5.40
CA MET A 102 -13.25 -1.66 4.18
C MET A 102 -14.24 -0.92 3.27
N GLU A 103 -15.28 -0.29 3.84
CA GLU A 103 -16.26 0.53 3.11
C GLU A 103 -15.61 1.74 2.44
N THR A 104 -14.68 2.38 3.13
CA THR A 104 -13.86 3.45 2.56
C THR A 104 -13.03 2.91 1.39
N LYS A 105 -12.34 1.77 1.59
CA LYS A 105 -11.51 1.16 0.55
C LYS A 105 -12.29 0.76 -0.70
N VAL A 106 -13.47 0.14 -0.55
CA VAL A 106 -14.29 -0.27 -1.72
C VAL A 106 -14.77 0.92 -2.54
N SER A 107 -14.98 2.08 -1.92
CA SER A 107 -15.37 3.31 -2.62
C SER A 107 -14.26 3.89 -3.51
N SER A 108 -13.00 3.45 -3.34
CA SER A 108 -11.87 3.96 -4.12
C SER A 108 -12.03 3.70 -5.62
N ILE A 109 -11.70 4.70 -6.42
CA ILE A 109 -11.70 4.60 -7.89
C ILE A 109 -10.55 3.73 -8.43
N SER A 110 -9.46 3.57 -7.67
CA SER A 110 -8.27 2.85 -8.11
C SER A 110 -8.38 1.34 -7.97
N LEU A 111 -9.38 0.84 -7.23
CA LEU A 111 -9.61 -0.60 -7.09
C LEU A 111 -10.24 -1.16 -8.36
N SER A 112 -9.69 -2.30 -8.82
CA SER A 112 -10.29 -3.07 -9.91
C SER A 112 -11.68 -3.59 -9.52
N PRO A 113 -12.55 -3.90 -10.51
CA PRO A 113 -13.88 -4.45 -10.23
C PRO A 113 -13.85 -5.70 -9.35
N ASP A 114 -12.91 -6.61 -9.58
CA ASP A 114 -12.77 -7.84 -8.79
C ASP A 114 -12.32 -7.55 -7.37
N ALA A 115 -11.40 -6.59 -7.19
CA ALA A 115 -10.96 -6.16 -5.87
C ALA A 115 -12.13 -5.55 -5.08
N LYS A 116 -12.96 -4.72 -5.71
CA LYS A 116 -14.16 -4.15 -5.07
C LYS A 116 -15.11 -5.24 -4.62
N ARG A 117 -15.42 -6.20 -5.49
CA ARG A 117 -16.31 -7.32 -5.15
C ARG A 117 -15.79 -8.13 -3.98
N PHE A 118 -14.50 -8.47 -3.98
CA PHE A 118 -13.87 -9.17 -2.87
C PHE A 118 -14.02 -8.41 -1.55
N VAL A 119 -13.74 -7.11 -1.53
CA VAL A 119 -13.89 -6.28 -0.32
C VAL A 119 -15.36 -6.16 0.11
N GLN A 120 -16.32 -6.06 -0.83
CA GLN A 120 -17.76 -6.08 -0.53
C GLN A 120 -18.21 -7.37 0.12
N ASP A 121 -17.72 -8.50 -0.40
CA ASP A 121 -17.98 -9.80 0.18
C ASP A 121 -17.39 -9.93 1.59
N GLU A 122 -16.22 -9.36 1.83
CA GLU A 122 -15.61 -9.33 3.17
C GLU A 122 -16.43 -8.46 4.13
N ILE A 123 -16.91 -7.29 3.70
CA ILE A 123 -17.82 -6.45 4.49
C ILE A 123 -19.09 -7.23 4.84
N ARG A 124 -19.67 -7.95 3.88
CA ARG A 124 -20.86 -8.77 4.10
C ARG A 124 -20.60 -9.86 5.15
N ARG A 125 -19.50 -10.61 5.02
CA ARG A 125 -19.13 -11.68 5.96
C ARG A 125 -18.83 -11.12 7.36
N ALA A 126 -18.11 -10.00 7.45
CA ALA A 126 -17.84 -9.30 8.69
C ALA A 126 -19.15 -8.91 9.42
N ARG A 127 -20.10 -8.31 8.70
CA ARG A 127 -21.43 -7.95 9.23
C ARG A 127 -22.26 -9.17 9.63
N GLN A 128 -22.14 -10.28 8.90
CA GLN A 128 -22.81 -11.54 9.26
C GLN A 128 -22.22 -12.09 10.57
N CYS A 129 -20.89 -12.09 10.73
CA CYS A 129 -20.23 -12.50 11.98
C CYS A 129 -20.74 -11.69 13.17
N GLN A 130 -20.81 -10.36 13.04
CA GLN A 130 -21.32 -9.47 14.10
C GLN A 130 -22.77 -9.79 14.52
N LYS A 131 -23.57 -10.35 13.61
CA LYS A 131 -24.96 -10.78 13.86
C LYS A 131 -25.05 -12.22 14.37
N GLY A 132 -23.92 -12.86 14.68
CA GLY A 132 -23.86 -14.27 15.08
C GLY A 132 -24.04 -15.25 13.91
N GLN A 133 -23.94 -14.78 12.67
CA GLN A 133 -24.05 -15.61 11.46
C GLN A 133 -22.65 -15.85 10.89
N GLY A 134 -22.10 -17.03 11.15
CA GLY A 134 -20.72 -17.36 10.79
C GLY A 134 -19.72 -16.88 11.84
N SER A 135 -18.46 -17.30 11.68
CA SER A 135 -17.39 -17.01 12.62
C SER A 135 -16.06 -16.84 11.89
N TYR A 136 -15.19 -16.07 12.52
CA TYR A 136 -13.79 -15.96 12.16
C TYR A 136 -12.96 -16.44 13.35
N SER A 137 -11.92 -17.23 13.10
CA SER A 137 -10.82 -17.29 14.05
C SER A 137 -9.95 -16.03 13.91
N ALA A 138 -9.12 -15.75 14.93
CA ALA A 138 -8.18 -14.64 14.86
C ALA A 138 -7.20 -14.77 13.67
N SER A 139 -6.77 -16.00 13.33
CA SER A 139 -5.95 -16.26 12.16
C SER A 139 -6.69 -16.00 10.86
N ASP A 140 -7.95 -16.43 10.76
CA ASP A 140 -8.74 -16.24 9.53
C ASP A 140 -8.94 -14.76 9.23
N TRP A 141 -9.24 -13.99 10.26
CA TRP A 141 -9.40 -12.55 10.12
C TRP A 141 -8.09 -11.86 9.69
N ASN A 142 -6.94 -12.32 10.19
CA ASN A 142 -5.65 -11.79 9.74
C ASN A 142 -5.40 -12.09 8.26
N VAL A 143 -5.76 -13.27 7.76
CA VAL A 143 -5.70 -13.60 6.33
C VAL A 143 -6.61 -12.68 5.52
N SER A 144 -7.84 -12.46 5.98
CA SER A 144 -8.78 -11.53 5.33
C SER A 144 -8.25 -10.09 5.28
N LYS A 145 -7.72 -9.56 6.39
CA LYS A 145 -7.12 -8.21 6.42
C LYS A 145 -5.97 -8.08 5.44
N GLN A 146 -5.04 -9.03 5.45
CA GLN A 146 -3.92 -9.02 4.52
C GLN A 146 -4.39 -9.06 3.07
N ALA A 147 -5.43 -9.84 2.76
CA ALA A 147 -6.01 -9.90 1.43
C ALA A 147 -6.68 -8.59 1.01
N VAL A 148 -7.41 -7.93 1.91
CA VAL A 148 -8.03 -6.62 1.71
C VAL A 148 -6.96 -5.52 1.51
N ASP A 149 -5.86 -5.58 2.25
CA ASP A 149 -4.74 -4.64 2.12
C ASP A 149 -3.95 -4.82 0.84
N ALA A 150 -3.75 -6.07 0.42
CA ALA A 150 -3.11 -6.37 -0.85
C ALA A 150 -3.93 -5.92 -2.07
N GLN A 151 -5.23 -5.62 -1.94
CA GLN A 151 -6.04 -5.16 -3.09
C GLN A 151 -5.62 -3.79 -3.63
N SER A 152 -4.98 -2.95 -2.80
CA SER A 152 -4.39 -1.68 -3.26
C SER A 152 -2.95 -1.83 -3.75
N SER A 153 -2.35 -3.02 -3.64
CA SER A 153 -1.00 -3.28 -4.11
C SER A 153 -0.98 -3.51 -5.62
N LEU A 154 0.10 -3.05 -6.27
CA LEU A 154 0.39 -3.34 -7.68
C LEU A 154 0.69 -4.83 -7.93
N THR A 155 1.10 -5.57 -6.91
CA THR A 155 1.48 -6.99 -7.02
C THR A 155 0.91 -7.82 -5.86
N GLY A 156 0.61 -9.09 -6.13
CA GLY A 156 0.19 -10.06 -5.11
C GLY A 156 -1.27 -9.96 -4.63
N GLY A 157 -2.03 -8.95 -5.03
CA GLY A 157 -3.44 -8.79 -4.63
C GLY A 157 -4.34 -9.96 -5.04
N ALA A 158 -4.13 -10.51 -6.24
CA ALA A 158 -4.89 -11.67 -6.74
C ALA A 158 -4.58 -12.94 -5.95
N ASP A 159 -3.32 -13.18 -5.59
CA ASP A 159 -2.93 -14.33 -4.77
C ASP A 159 -3.46 -14.24 -3.35
N ALA A 160 -3.39 -13.06 -2.75
CA ALA A 160 -3.91 -12.83 -1.41
C ALA A 160 -5.44 -13.05 -1.38
N ARG A 161 -6.16 -12.55 -2.40
CA ARG A 161 -7.59 -12.83 -2.59
C ARG A 161 -7.87 -14.32 -2.69
N ARG A 162 -7.13 -15.05 -3.54
CA ARG A 162 -7.31 -16.51 -3.69
C ARG A 162 -7.15 -17.26 -2.37
N ARG A 163 -6.17 -16.89 -1.54
CA ARG A 163 -5.96 -17.51 -0.22
C ARG A 163 -7.14 -17.25 0.73
N ALA A 164 -7.62 -16.01 0.78
CA ALA A 164 -8.76 -15.66 1.63
C ALA A 164 -10.06 -16.37 1.17
N GLU A 165 -10.33 -16.39 -0.13
CA GLU A 165 -11.49 -17.10 -0.69
C GLU A 165 -11.44 -18.62 -0.44
N ALA A 166 -10.26 -19.23 -0.54
CA ALA A 166 -10.08 -20.66 -0.25
C ALA A 166 -10.38 -20.96 1.23
N MET A 167 -9.89 -20.11 2.14
CA MET A 167 -10.21 -20.20 3.57
C MET A 167 -11.72 -20.06 3.83
N HIS A 168 -12.40 -19.06 3.24
CA HIS A 168 -13.85 -18.92 3.40
C HIS A 168 -14.64 -20.08 2.84
N SER A 169 -14.21 -20.63 1.70
CA SER A 169 -14.83 -21.80 1.08
C SER A 169 -14.69 -23.04 1.96
N ALA A 170 -13.54 -23.21 2.62
CA ALA A 170 -13.31 -24.30 3.56
C ALA A 170 -14.14 -24.15 4.84
N ALA A 171 -14.37 -22.91 5.31
CA ALA A 171 -15.16 -22.64 6.51
C ALA A 171 -16.68 -22.74 6.29
N ASN A 172 -17.17 -22.52 5.07
CA ASN A 172 -18.60 -22.57 4.76
C ASN A 172 -18.85 -23.06 3.32
N VAL A 173 -19.48 -24.22 3.19
CA VAL A 173 -19.80 -24.85 1.89
C VAL A 173 -20.67 -23.95 1.00
N SER A 174 -21.69 -23.31 1.57
CA SER A 174 -22.58 -22.41 0.80
C SER A 174 -21.85 -21.17 0.27
N GLU A 175 -20.83 -20.72 1.00
CA GLU A 175 -19.94 -19.64 0.56
C GLU A 175 -18.99 -20.12 -0.53
N GLY A 176 -18.46 -21.34 -0.41
CA GLY A 176 -17.69 -22.00 -1.46
C GLY A 176 -18.45 -22.11 -2.77
N ASP A 177 -19.72 -22.54 -2.73
CA ASP A 177 -20.59 -22.62 -3.90
C ASP A 177 -20.83 -21.25 -4.55
N ARG A 178 -20.98 -20.19 -3.74
CA ARG A 178 -21.15 -18.82 -4.23
C ARG A 178 -19.89 -18.33 -4.94
N ILE A 179 -18.72 -18.54 -4.32
CA ILE A 179 -17.42 -18.19 -4.89
C ILE A 179 -17.17 -18.96 -6.19
N ALA A 180 -17.51 -20.25 -6.24
CA ALA A 180 -17.39 -21.06 -7.45
C ALA A 180 -18.26 -20.53 -8.60
N ARG A 181 -19.55 -20.30 -8.35
CA ARG A 181 -20.47 -19.72 -9.35
C ARG A 181 -20.01 -18.35 -9.84
N GLN A 182 -19.44 -17.55 -8.95
CA GLN A 182 -18.88 -16.25 -9.31
C GLN A 182 -17.69 -16.38 -10.26
N ARG A 183 -16.73 -17.27 -9.96
CA ARG A 183 -15.58 -17.53 -10.82
C ARG A 183 -15.98 -18.02 -12.20
N GLU A 184 -16.95 -18.93 -12.27
CA GLU A 184 -17.49 -19.38 -13.56
C GLU A 184 -18.13 -18.23 -14.36
N ALA A 185 -18.87 -17.35 -13.69
CA ALA A 185 -19.47 -16.19 -14.34
C ALA A 185 -18.41 -15.21 -14.86
N GLU A 186 -17.35 -14.99 -14.09
CA GLU A 186 -16.21 -14.16 -14.49
C GLU A 186 -15.45 -14.77 -15.67
N GLU A 187 -15.19 -16.09 -15.66
CA GLU A 187 -14.56 -16.79 -16.76
C GLU A 187 -15.41 -16.73 -18.04
N ARG A 188 -16.73 -16.92 -17.93
CA ARG A 188 -17.65 -16.77 -19.06
C ARG A 188 -17.62 -15.35 -19.62
N ASN A 189 -17.63 -14.32 -18.76
CA ASN A 189 -17.57 -12.93 -19.20
C ASN A 189 -16.22 -12.58 -19.84
N ALA A 190 -15.12 -13.08 -19.30
CA ALA A 190 -13.78 -12.91 -19.88
C ALA A 190 -13.69 -13.53 -21.27
N LYS A 191 -14.20 -14.76 -21.45
CA LYS A 191 -14.29 -15.43 -22.77
C LYS A 191 -15.11 -14.63 -23.77
N ARG A 192 -16.27 -14.09 -23.35
CA ARG A 192 -17.13 -13.26 -24.22
C ARG A 192 -16.49 -11.92 -24.57
N GLY A 193 -15.80 -11.28 -23.62
CA GLY A 193 -15.08 -10.03 -23.85
C GLY A 193 -13.90 -10.18 -24.82
N GLY A 194 -13.16 -11.30 -24.74
CA GLY A 194 -12.07 -11.62 -25.66
C GLY A 194 -12.53 -11.85 -27.09
N LEU A 195 -13.70 -12.46 -27.29
CA LEU A 195 -14.28 -12.67 -28.64
C LEU A 195 -14.74 -11.37 -29.30
N ASN A 196 -15.20 -10.38 -28.53
CA ASN A 196 -15.63 -9.08 -29.06
C ASN A 196 -14.46 -8.17 -29.49
N TYR A 197 -13.24 -8.41 -28.98
CA TYR A 197 -12.06 -7.63 -29.37
C TYR A 197 -11.38 -8.14 -30.65
N GLN A 198 -11.82 -9.30 -31.16
CA GLN A 198 -11.23 -9.99 -32.31
C GLN A 198 -12.05 -9.86 -33.60
N ALA A 199 -13.02 -8.95 -33.65
CA ALA A 199 -13.71 -8.64 -34.91
C ALA A 199 -12.73 -7.89 -35.83
N PRO A 200 -12.31 -8.48 -36.96
CA PRO A 200 -11.42 -7.78 -37.89
C PRO A 200 -12.16 -6.54 -38.41
N LEU A 201 -11.48 -5.39 -38.37
CA LEU A 201 -11.85 -4.19 -39.12
C LEU A 201 -12.01 -4.62 -40.58
N ARG A 202 -13.25 -4.82 -41.01
CA ARG A 202 -13.55 -5.01 -42.43
C ARG A 202 -13.29 -3.68 -43.10
N ASP A 203 -12.17 -3.62 -43.81
CA ASP A 203 -11.82 -2.55 -44.73
C ASP A 203 -13.03 -2.22 -45.63
N ARG A 204 -13.36 -0.93 -45.69
CA ARG A 204 -14.29 -0.33 -46.65
C ARG A 204 -13.50 0.54 -47.60
#